data_AF-A0AAU3S6Q9-F1
#
_entry.id   AF-A0AAU3S6Q9-F1
#
_cell.length_a   1.000
_cell.length_b   1.000
_cell.length_c   1.000
_cell.angle_alpha   90.00
_cell.angle_beta   90.00
_cell.angle_gamma   90.00
#
_symmetry.space_group_name_H-M   'P 1'
#
loop_
_entity.id
_entity.type
_entity.pdbx_description
1 polymer ?
#
loop_
_entity_poly.entity_id
_entity_poly.type
_entity_poly.pdbx_seq_one_letter_code
_entity_poly.pdbx_strand_id
1 'polypeptide(L)'
;MRAAGEAVRPMVVGAQERLVDVVVAAVEVAAEAGESGTYTADVGRALGAVVAKVGARIAVDGEARGFSSGWREAMAFMSGGGAEGGARVVRMPVRGGEGEVTPG
;
A
#
# COMPACT_ATOMS: atom_id res chain seq x y z
N MET A 1 -16.15 28.09 -15.80
CA MET A 1 -16.62 26.85 -15.15
C MET A 1 -15.43 25.95 -14.92
N ARG A 2 -15.21 25.54 -13.67
CA ARG A 2 -14.02 24.87 -13.14
C ARG A 2 -13.98 23.41 -13.61
N ALA A 3 -12.85 22.96 -14.15
CA ALA A 3 -12.52 21.55 -14.27
C ALA A 3 -12.30 20.98 -12.86
N ALA A 4 -13.19 20.08 -12.45
CA ALA A 4 -13.09 19.35 -11.18
C ALA A 4 -13.35 17.88 -11.48
N GLY A 5 -12.31 17.17 -11.90
CA GLY A 5 -12.41 15.75 -12.25
C GLY A 5 -11.14 14.94 -12.04
N GLU A 6 -10.08 15.51 -11.44
CA GLU A 6 -8.78 14.84 -11.40
C GLU A 6 -8.05 15.14 -10.09
N ALA A 7 -8.58 14.66 -8.97
CA ALA A 7 -7.92 14.86 -7.67
C ALA A 7 -8.21 13.77 -6.65
N VAL A 8 -8.41 12.50 -7.03
CA VAL A 8 -8.48 11.40 -6.04
C VAL A 8 -7.91 10.09 -6.61
N ARG A 9 -6.72 10.13 -7.25
CA ARG A 9 -5.98 8.89 -7.62
C ARG A 9 -4.42 8.86 -7.48
N PRO A 10 -3.67 9.77 -6.82
CA PRO A 10 -2.20 9.61 -6.79
C PRO A 10 -1.53 9.10 -5.49
N MET A 11 -2.23 8.93 -4.36
CA MET A 11 -1.50 8.72 -3.08
C MET A 11 -0.88 7.33 -2.83
N VAL A 12 -1.46 6.26 -3.39
CA VAL A 12 -0.94 4.88 -3.18
C VAL A 12 0.14 4.55 -4.20
N VAL A 13 0.00 5.08 -5.42
CA VAL A 13 0.97 4.96 -6.52
C VAL A 13 2.34 5.52 -6.08
N GLY A 14 2.36 6.66 -5.37
CA GLY A 14 3.62 7.28 -4.98
C GLY A 14 4.47 6.54 -3.93
N ALA A 15 3.92 5.63 -3.12
CA ALA A 15 4.73 4.95 -2.10
C ALA A 15 5.52 3.77 -2.69
N GLN A 16 4.88 2.99 -3.55
CA GLN A 16 5.52 1.89 -4.27
C GLN A 16 6.52 2.44 -5.28
N GLU A 17 6.18 3.50 -6.01
CA GLU A 17 7.13 4.21 -6.88
C GLU A 17 8.38 4.68 -6.12
N ARG A 18 8.21 5.32 -4.94
CA ARG A 18 9.36 5.71 -4.11
C ARG A 18 10.24 4.54 -3.69
N LEU A 19 9.66 3.38 -3.40
CA LEU A 19 10.47 2.19 -3.07
C LEU A 19 11.22 1.68 -4.31
N VAL A 20 10.57 1.68 -5.47
CA VAL A 20 11.20 1.32 -6.75
C VAL A 20 12.37 2.26 -7.05
N ASP A 21 12.20 3.57 -6.89
CA ASP A 21 13.27 4.54 -7.11
C ASP A 21 14.48 4.28 -6.20
N VAL A 22 14.25 3.93 -4.93
CA VAL A 22 15.32 3.58 -3.98
C VAL A 22 16.02 2.29 -4.36
N VAL A 23 15.28 1.28 -4.85
CA VAL A 23 15.86 0.03 -5.33
C VAL A 23 16.72 0.27 -6.57
N VAL A 24 16.22 1.06 -7.53
CA VAL A 24 16.98 1.44 -8.73
C VAL A 24 18.28 2.14 -8.35
N ALA A 25 18.22 3.16 -7.50
CA ALA A 25 19.40 3.87 -7.02
C ALA A 25 20.39 2.94 -6.28
N ALA A 26 19.89 1.99 -5.49
CA ALA A 26 20.76 1.03 -4.79
C ALA A 26 21.48 0.09 -5.78
N VAL A 27 20.81 -0.32 -6.86
CA VAL A 27 21.40 -1.15 -7.92
C VAL A 27 22.43 -0.37 -8.72
N GLU A 28 22.16 0.89 -9.07
CA GLU A 28 23.11 1.77 -9.76
C GLU A 28 24.39 1.96 -8.93
N VAL A 29 24.25 2.23 -7.62
CA VAL A 29 25.40 2.35 -6.72
C VAL A 29 26.17 1.03 -6.60
N ALA A 30 25.48 -0.12 -6.55
CA ALA A 30 26.13 -1.42 -6.54
C ALA A 30 26.91 -1.69 -7.84
N ALA A 31 26.36 -1.31 -8.99
CA ALA A 31 27.00 -1.44 -10.29
C ALA A 31 28.26 -0.57 -10.38
N GLU A 32 28.16 0.71 -10.04
CA GLU A 32 29.31 1.64 -9.99
C GLU A 32 30.40 1.16 -9.02
N ALA A 33 30.01 0.64 -7.85
CA ALA A 33 30.94 0.04 -6.91
C ALA A 33 31.62 -1.21 -7.49
N GLY A 34 30.90 -2.00 -8.29
CA GLY A 34 31.44 -3.16 -8.99
C GLY A 34 32.46 -2.77 -10.05
N GLU A 35 32.13 -1.78 -10.87
CA GLU A 35 33.00 -1.25 -11.93
C GLU A 35 34.29 -0.62 -11.36
N SER A 36 34.18 0.09 -10.23
CA SER A 36 35.32 0.68 -9.52
C SER A 36 36.11 -0.33 -8.66
N GLY A 37 35.67 -1.59 -8.58
CA GLY A 37 36.30 -2.62 -7.74
C GLY A 37 36.15 -2.40 -6.24
N THR A 38 35.22 -1.53 -5.82
CA THR A 38 34.94 -1.18 -4.42
C THR A 38 33.74 -1.91 -3.84
N TYR A 39 33.04 -2.71 -4.65
CA TYR A 39 31.93 -3.53 -4.18
C TYR A 39 32.41 -4.61 -3.21
N THR A 40 31.89 -4.58 -1.98
CA THR A 40 32.16 -5.56 -0.93
C THR A 40 30.85 -6.13 -0.40
N ALA A 41 30.96 -7.24 0.36
CA ALA A 41 29.82 -7.79 1.07
C ALA A 41 29.18 -6.78 2.05
N ASP A 42 29.99 -5.90 2.63
CA ASP A 42 29.51 -4.85 3.55
C ASP A 42 28.72 -3.77 2.80
N VAL A 43 29.19 -3.37 1.61
CA VAL A 43 28.44 -2.46 0.71
C VAL A 43 27.10 -3.08 0.32
N GLY A 44 27.10 -4.35 -0.11
CA GLY A 44 25.86 -5.06 -0.45
C GLY A 44 24.88 -5.14 0.73
N ARG A 45 25.36 -5.47 1.94
CA ARG A 45 24.51 -5.48 3.15
C ARG A 45 23.98 -4.09 3.50
N ALA A 46 24.80 -3.05 3.37
CA ALA A 46 24.38 -1.68 3.65
C ALA A 46 23.27 -1.22 2.70
N LEU A 47 23.42 -1.46 1.40
CA LEU A 47 22.40 -1.14 0.39
C LEU A 47 21.11 -1.91 0.64
N GLY A 48 21.20 -3.22 0.93
CA GLY A 48 20.05 -4.03 1.32
C GLY A 48 19.34 -3.51 2.57
N ALA A 49 20.09 -3.06 3.58
CA ALA A 49 19.52 -2.49 4.79
C ALA A 49 18.79 -1.16 4.53
N VAL A 50 19.27 -0.33 3.62
CA VAL A 50 18.60 0.91 3.20
C VAL A 50 17.25 0.60 2.55
N VAL A 51 17.24 -0.33 1.57
CA VAL A 51 16.00 -0.75 0.90
C VAL A 51 15.00 -1.32 1.91
N ALA A 52 15.45 -2.22 2.79
CA ALA A 52 14.59 -2.83 3.82
C ALA A 52 14.00 -1.77 4.77
N LYS A 53 14.81 -0.80 5.21
CA LYS A 53 14.36 0.28 6.10
C LYS A 53 13.32 1.18 5.46
N VAL A 54 13.49 1.53 4.18
CA VAL A 54 12.51 2.34 3.44
C VAL A 54 11.21 1.55 3.23
N GLY A 55 11.31 0.28 2.84
CA GLY A 55 10.15 -0.61 2.71
C GLY A 55 9.34 -0.72 4.01
N ALA A 56 10.01 -0.90 5.16
CA ALA A 56 9.37 -0.96 6.46
C ALA A 56 8.61 0.33 6.82
N ARG A 57 9.19 1.51 6.53
CA ARG A 57 8.51 2.80 6.77
C ARG A 57 7.26 2.96 5.90
N ILE A 58 7.34 2.56 4.64
CA ILE A 58 6.19 2.61 3.72
C ILE A 58 5.06 1.69 4.22
N ALA A 59 5.40 0.50 4.71
CA ALA A 59 4.42 -0.43 5.28
C ALA A 59 3.70 0.20 6.49
N VAL A 60 4.46 0.74 7.45
CA VAL A 60 3.90 1.42 8.64
C VAL A 60 3.01 2.61 8.25
N ASP A 61 3.44 3.42 7.28
CA ASP A 61 2.64 4.56 6.79
C ASP A 61 1.33 4.10 6.14
N GLY A 62 1.37 2.97 5.40
CA GLY A 62 0.20 2.34 4.82
C GLY A 62 -0.79 1.87 5.87
N GLU A 63 -0.29 1.20 6.91
CA GLU A 63 -1.10 0.72 8.04
C GLU A 63 -1.77 1.87 8.80
N ALA A 64 -1.01 2.92 9.13
CA ALA A 64 -1.53 4.08 9.86
C ALA A 64 -2.64 4.82 9.08
N ARG A 65 -2.47 4.93 7.75
CA ARG A 65 -3.48 5.53 6.86
C ARG A 65 -4.72 4.65 6.76
N GLY A 66 -4.55 3.34 6.61
CA GLY A 66 -5.65 2.38 6.55
C GLY A 66 -6.47 2.35 7.85
N PHE A 67 -5.80 2.40 9.00
CA PHE A 67 -6.45 2.54 10.30
C PHE A 67 -7.27 3.84 10.37
N SER A 68 -6.67 4.97 10.00
CA SER A 68 -7.32 6.28 10.06
C SER A 68 -8.52 6.40 9.12
N SER A 69 -8.45 5.81 7.91
CA SER A 69 -9.59 5.78 6.99
C SER A 69 -10.71 4.87 7.48
N GLY A 70 -10.37 3.65 7.95
CA GLY A 70 -11.36 2.71 8.48
C GLY A 70 -12.07 3.25 9.73
N TRP A 71 -11.34 3.94 10.61
CA TRP A 71 -11.93 4.61 11.77
C TRP A 71 -12.91 5.73 11.36
N ARG A 72 -12.54 6.55 10.37
CA ARG A 72 -13.40 7.62 9.87
C ARG A 72 -14.67 7.07 9.23
N GLU A 73 -14.57 5.98 8.49
CA GLU A 73 -15.72 5.26 7.91
C GLU A 73 -16.62 4.68 9.00
N ALA A 74 -16.05 4.07 10.05
CA ALA A 74 -16.81 3.57 11.20
C ALA A 74 -17.55 4.71 11.94
N MET A 75 -16.88 5.84 12.18
CA MET A 75 -17.51 7.02 12.80
C MET A 75 -18.62 7.63 11.94
N ALA A 76 -18.44 7.69 10.62
CA ALA A 76 -19.48 8.13 9.70
C ALA A 76 -20.70 7.20 9.72
N PHE A 77 -20.48 5.88 9.78
CA PHE A 77 -21.56 4.89 9.93
C PHE A 77 -22.34 5.06 11.24
N MET A 78 -21.65 5.31 12.36
CA MET A 78 -22.29 5.55 13.66
C MET A 78 -23.03 6.90 13.74
N SER A 79 -22.51 7.94 13.09
CA SER A 79 -23.07 9.30 13.15
C SER A 79 -24.22 9.53 12.18
N GLY A 80 -24.33 8.71 11.12
CA GLY A 80 -25.43 8.75 10.14
C GLY A 80 -26.63 7.87 10.51
N GLY A 81 -26.60 7.18 11.65
CA GLY A 81 -27.57 6.14 12.02
C GLY A 81 -28.35 6.44 13.30
N GLY A 82 -29.15 7.50 13.30
CA GLY A 82 -30.24 7.67 14.25
C GLY A 82 -31.56 7.20 13.63
N ALA A 83 -32.11 6.10 14.15
CA ALA A 83 -33.47 5.60 13.94
C ALA A 83 -33.89 5.20 12.50
N GLU A 84 -33.63 3.94 12.13
CA GLU A 84 -34.62 2.95 11.66
C GLU A 84 -33.93 1.80 10.91
N GLY A 85 -34.11 0.56 11.39
CA GLY A 85 -33.99 -0.64 10.55
C GLY A 85 -32.63 -1.31 10.46
N GLY A 86 -32.29 -2.13 11.47
CA GLY A 86 -31.55 -3.39 11.33
C GLY A 86 -30.06 -3.32 11.00
N ALA A 87 -29.23 -3.90 11.87
CA ALA A 87 -27.80 -4.09 11.62
C ALA A 87 -27.57 -4.78 10.26
N ARG A 88 -27.10 -4.03 9.25
CA ARG A 88 -26.64 -4.63 8.00
C ARG A 88 -25.28 -5.28 8.22
N VAL A 89 -25.29 -6.60 8.29
CA VAL A 89 -24.08 -7.42 8.23
C VAL A 89 -23.51 -7.31 6.82
N VAL A 90 -22.41 -6.56 6.68
CA VAL A 90 -21.63 -6.53 5.44
C VAL A 90 -20.73 -7.77 5.46
N ARG A 91 -21.08 -8.79 4.67
CA ARG A 91 -20.18 -9.94 4.44
C ARG A 91 -19.13 -9.53 3.42
N MET A 92 -17.85 -9.79 3.74
CA MET A 92 -16.76 -9.70 2.78
C MET A 92 -17.01 -10.69 1.62
N PRO A 93 -16.90 -10.26 0.35
CA PRO A 93 -16.93 -11.19 -0.76
C PRO A 93 -15.68 -12.07 -0.68
N VAL A 94 -15.86 -13.33 -0.30
CA VAL A 94 -14.83 -14.36 -0.45
C VAL A 94 -14.61 -14.53 -1.94
N ARG A 95 -13.47 -14.09 -2.43
CA ARG A 95 -13.05 -14.33 -3.81
C ARG A 95 -12.66 -15.81 -3.91
N GLY A 96 -13.59 -16.66 -4.32
CA GLY A 96 -13.31 -18.08 -4.49
C GLY A 96 -14.42 -18.83 -5.22
N GLY A 97 -14.09 -19.26 -6.44
CA GLY A 97 -14.46 -20.58 -6.96
C GLY A 97 -15.88 -20.77 -7.50
N GLU A 98 -15.95 -21.04 -8.79
CA GLU A 98 -17.10 -21.58 -9.52
C GLU A 98 -17.69 -22.82 -8.82
N GLY A 99 -19.01 -22.97 -8.92
CA GLY A 99 -19.73 -24.13 -8.40
C GLY A 99 -21.24 -23.95 -8.46
N GLU A 100 -21.77 -23.96 -9.68
CA GLU A 100 -23.19 -24.10 -9.98
C GLU A 100 -23.77 -25.34 -9.28
N VAL A 101 -24.82 -25.16 -8.46
CA VAL A 101 -25.64 -26.25 -7.95
C VAL A 101 -27.05 -26.06 -8.50
N THR A 102 -27.39 -26.84 -9.51
CA THR A 102 -28.74 -26.98 -10.04
C THR A 102 -29.57 -27.83 -9.07
N PRO A 103 -30.76 -27.40 -8.61
CA PRO A 103 -31.64 -28.25 -7.83
C PRO A 103 -32.48 -29.13 -8.78
N GLY A 104 -32.60 -30.42 -8.43
CA GLY A 104 -33.64 -31.33 -8.93
C GLY A 104 -34.85 -31.34 -8.01
#